data_AF-A0A3C0V4D6-F1
#
_entry.id   AF-A0A3C0V4D6-F1
#
_cell.length_a   1.000
_cell.length_b   1.000
_cell.length_c   1.000
_cell.angle_alpha   90.00
_cell.angle_beta   90.00
_cell.angle_gamma   90.00
#
_symmetry.space_group_name_H-M   'P 1'
#
loop_
_entity.id
_entity.type
_entity.pdbx_description
1 polymer ?
#
loop_
_entity_poly.entity_id
_entity_poly.type
_entity_poly.pdbx_seq_one_letter_code
_entity_poly.pdbx_strand_id
1 'polypeptide(L)'
;MISAKLGHFLDEPFAPLAKRIAVSPNILTGAGFLITAAAALVIPFNTLAGGLLIIAGGFFDMLDGIVARTNGKSTRFGALLDSTLDRYSDSFIFIAIAWFFFDRNNLAGVMLSIGSLVGAFVISYVRARAEGIGIECAVGIMERPERVVLLAFGCITGWLFPVIVLLFLLSHITAVQRILHVRKMTKHNNNP
;
A
#
# COMPACT_ATOMS: atom_id res chain seq x y z
N MET A 1 -8.45 -9.13 -3.36
CA MET A 1 -8.78 -10.32 -4.23
C MET A 1 -7.66 -10.67 -5.22
N ILE A 2 -6.97 -9.69 -5.81
CA ILE A 2 -5.72 -9.90 -6.56
C ILE A 2 -4.53 -10.01 -5.60
N SER A 3 -4.39 -9.10 -4.63
CA SER A 3 -3.31 -9.11 -3.62
C SER A 3 -3.14 -10.46 -2.87
N ALA A 4 -4.23 -11.06 -2.37
CA ALA A 4 -4.18 -12.35 -1.67
C ALA A 4 -3.79 -13.54 -2.58
N LYS A 5 -4.13 -13.49 -3.87
CA LYS A 5 -3.72 -14.51 -4.85
C LYS A 5 -2.28 -14.27 -5.34
N LEU A 6 -1.88 -13.01 -5.52
CA LEU A 6 -0.55 -12.64 -6.00
C LEU A 6 0.52 -12.92 -4.94
N GLY A 7 0.24 -12.66 -3.66
CA GLY A 7 1.17 -12.91 -2.57
C GLY A 7 1.60 -14.38 -2.46
N HIS A 8 0.64 -15.30 -2.52
CA HIS A 8 0.94 -16.74 -2.51
C HIS A 8 1.48 -17.25 -3.85
N PHE A 9 1.05 -16.66 -4.97
CA PHE A 9 1.59 -17.01 -6.28
C PHE A 9 3.09 -16.66 -6.41
N LEU A 10 3.55 -15.60 -5.75
CA LEU A 10 4.95 -15.18 -5.77
C LEU A 10 5.80 -15.89 -4.71
N ASP A 11 5.19 -16.54 -3.72
CA ASP A 11 5.93 -17.32 -2.71
C ASP A 11 6.74 -18.45 -3.36
N GLU A 12 6.15 -19.21 -4.29
CA GLU A 12 6.81 -20.34 -4.97
C GLU A 12 8.03 -19.95 -5.82
N PRO A 13 7.96 -18.98 -6.76
CA PRO A 13 9.11 -18.61 -7.59
C PRO A 13 10.22 -17.93 -6.80
N PHE A 14 9.90 -17.19 -5.74
CA PHE A 14 10.89 -16.50 -4.92
C PHE A 14 11.35 -17.28 -3.69
N ALA A 15 10.73 -18.42 -3.36
CA ALA A 15 11.12 -19.27 -2.24
C ALA A 15 12.62 -19.66 -2.23
N PRO A 16 13.24 -20.05 -3.36
CA PRO A 16 14.67 -20.39 -3.38
C PRO A 16 15.57 -19.21 -3.02
N LEU A 17 15.19 -18.00 -3.44
CA LEU A 17 15.89 -16.78 -3.08
C LEU A 17 15.67 -16.45 -1.59
N ALA A 18 14.42 -16.51 -1.14
CA ALA A 18 14.03 -16.22 0.23
C ALA A 18 14.73 -17.14 1.26
N LYS A 19 14.91 -18.42 0.93
CA LYS A 19 15.66 -19.39 1.76
C LYS A 19 17.13 -19.01 1.94
N ARG A 20 17.72 -18.27 0.99
CA ARG A 20 19.13 -17.81 1.05
C ARG A 20 19.29 -16.51 1.82
N ILE A 21 18.20 -15.77 2.07
CA ILE A 21 18.23 -14.52 2.81
C ILE A 21 18.26 -14.84 4.31
N ALA A 22 19.44 -14.72 4.93
CA ALA A 22 19.64 -14.93 6.37
C ALA A 22 19.14 -13.75 7.24
N VAL A 23 18.81 -12.62 6.60
CA VAL A 23 18.40 -11.37 7.26
C VAL A 23 17.00 -11.50 7.86
N SER A 24 16.73 -10.72 8.93
CA SER A 24 15.40 -10.64 9.54
C SER A 24 14.39 -9.95 8.59
N PRO A 25 13.14 -10.44 8.48
CA PRO A 25 12.09 -9.75 7.72
C PRO A 25 11.95 -8.27 8.09
N ASN A 26 12.01 -7.93 9.39
CA ASN A 26 11.88 -6.54 9.84
C ASN A 26 12.97 -5.60 9.27
N ILE A 27 14.16 -6.12 8.95
CA ILE A 27 15.22 -5.32 8.32
C ILE A 27 14.86 -5.05 6.84
N LEU A 28 14.26 -6.02 6.16
CA LEU A 28 13.76 -5.85 4.79
C LEU A 28 12.61 -4.83 4.75
N THR A 29 11.67 -4.91 5.70
CA THR A 29 10.60 -3.92 5.89
C THR A 29 11.19 -2.52 6.09
N GLY A 30 12.17 -2.39 6.99
CA GLY A 30 12.86 -1.11 7.24
C GLY A 30 13.59 -0.58 6.00
N ALA A 31 14.26 -1.45 5.25
CA ALA A 31 14.94 -1.07 4.01
C ALA A 31 13.94 -0.58 2.94
N GLY A 32 12.84 -1.32 2.73
CA GLY A 32 11.77 -0.93 1.80
C GLY A 32 11.15 0.41 2.16
N PHE A 33 10.92 0.65 3.46
CA PHE A 33 10.46 1.94 3.98
C PHE A 33 11.46 3.06 3.68
N LEU A 34 12.75 2.89 3.97
CA LEU A 34 13.78 3.92 3.73
C LEU A 34 13.91 4.25 2.25
N ILE A 35 13.83 3.25 1.36
CA ILE A 35 13.84 3.46 -0.10
C ILE A 35 12.60 4.25 -0.52
N THR A 36 11.42 3.94 0.04
CA THR A 36 10.19 4.66 -0.26
C THR A 36 10.21 6.10 0.27
N ALA A 37 10.79 6.33 1.44
CA ALA A 37 11.02 7.66 1.97
C ALA A 37 11.97 8.48 1.08
N ALA A 38 13.04 7.85 0.57
CA ALA A 38 13.92 8.48 -0.42
C ALA A 38 13.16 8.79 -1.72
N ALA A 39 12.27 7.91 -2.19
CA ALA A 39 11.41 8.17 -3.33
C ALA A 39 10.58 9.45 -3.13
N ALA A 40 9.96 9.60 -1.96
CA ALA A 40 9.17 10.79 -1.61
C ALA A 40 9.98 12.09 -1.69
N LEU A 41 11.26 12.08 -1.27
CA LEU A 41 12.14 13.25 -1.39
C LEU A 41 12.51 13.58 -2.84
N VAL A 42 12.52 12.59 -3.72
CA VAL A 42 12.93 12.73 -5.13
C VAL A 42 11.76 13.13 -6.04
N ILE A 43 10.54 12.64 -5.77
CA ILE A 43 9.34 12.83 -6.62
C ILE A 43 9.09 14.29 -7.04
N PRO A 44 9.15 15.31 -6.14
CA PRO A 44 8.86 16.69 -6.52
C PRO A 44 9.76 17.22 -7.65
N PHE A 45 11.01 16.74 -7.68
CA PHE A 45 12.06 17.21 -8.59
C PHE A 45 12.26 16.28 -9.80
N ASN A 46 12.07 14.97 -9.63
CA ASN A 46 12.23 13.97 -10.68
C ASN A 46 11.27 12.79 -10.47
N THR A 47 10.10 12.84 -11.11
CA THR A 47 9.08 11.81 -10.96
C THR A 47 9.51 10.46 -11.51
N LEU A 48 10.32 10.41 -12.57
CA LEU A 48 10.78 9.14 -13.14
C LEU A 48 11.65 8.38 -12.13
N ALA A 49 12.66 9.05 -11.56
CA ALA A 49 13.52 8.47 -10.53
C ALA A 49 12.71 8.09 -9.28
N GLY A 50 11.78 8.95 -8.85
CA GLY A 50 10.85 8.67 -7.76
C GLY A 50 10.00 7.42 -8.00
N GLY A 51 9.46 7.26 -9.22
CA GLY A 51 8.66 6.09 -9.61
C GLY A 51 9.45 4.79 -9.61
N LEU A 52 10.71 4.82 -10.07
CA LEU A 52 11.61 3.66 -9.99
C LEU A 52 11.94 3.28 -8.54
N LEU A 53 12.12 4.28 -7.66
CA LEU A 53 12.34 4.04 -6.23
C LEU A 53 11.08 3.49 -5.54
N ILE A 54 9.87 3.91 -5.93
CA ILE A 54 8.62 3.29 -5.44
C ILE A 54 8.61 1.79 -5.76
N ILE A 55 8.96 1.40 -7.00
CA ILE A 55 9.03 -0.02 -7.38
C ILE A 55 10.07 -0.77 -6.55
N ALA A 56 11.25 -0.17 -6.37
CA ALA A 56 12.31 -0.76 -5.56
C ALA A 56 11.86 -0.96 -4.10
N GLY A 57 11.25 0.05 -3.47
CA GLY A 57 10.73 -0.04 -2.10
C GLY A 57 9.66 -1.12 -1.96
N GLY A 58 8.68 -1.14 -2.89
CA GLY A 58 7.62 -2.15 -2.91
C GLY A 58 8.13 -3.57 -3.16
N PHE A 59 9.26 -3.74 -3.83
CA PHE A 59 9.90 -5.05 -3.99
C PHE A 59 10.49 -5.57 -2.67
N PHE A 60 11.15 -4.72 -1.88
CA PHE A 60 11.68 -5.12 -0.56
C PHE A 60 10.58 -5.49 0.44
N ASP A 61 9.49 -4.73 0.40
CA ASP A 61 8.26 -4.98 1.16
C ASP A 61 7.64 -6.33 0.81
N MET A 62 7.47 -6.62 -0.49
CA MET A 62 7.02 -7.94 -0.94
C MET A 62 7.96 -9.07 -0.48
N LEU A 63 9.28 -8.84 -0.56
CA LEU A 63 10.28 -9.83 -0.13
C LEU A 63 10.23 -10.11 1.36
N ASP A 64 9.93 -9.12 2.21
CA ASP A 64 9.88 -9.33 3.65
C ASP A 64 8.83 -10.38 4.04
N GLY A 65 7.66 -10.32 3.40
CA GLY A 65 6.56 -11.23 3.64
C GLY A 65 6.86 -12.63 3.13
N ILE A 66 7.48 -12.74 1.95
CA ILE A 66 7.91 -14.02 1.37
C ILE A 66 8.98 -14.66 2.28
N VAL A 67 9.97 -13.89 2.76
CA VAL A 67 11.02 -14.38 3.68
C VAL A 67 10.42 -14.80 5.03
N ALA A 68 9.49 -14.02 5.57
CA ALA A 68 8.82 -14.33 6.83
C ALA A 68 7.99 -15.64 6.76
N ARG A 69 7.29 -15.87 5.64
CA ARG A 69 6.51 -17.10 5.42
C ARG A 69 7.40 -18.31 5.13
N THR A 70 8.33 -18.17 4.18
CA THR A 70 9.19 -19.27 3.72
C THR A 70 10.10 -19.81 4.82
N ASN A 71 10.63 -18.92 5.67
CA ASN A 71 11.59 -19.28 6.71
C ASN A 71 10.95 -19.48 8.10
N GLY A 72 9.61 -19.47 8.20
CA GLY A 72 8.91 -19.64 9.47
C GLY A 72 9.18 -18.53 10.50
N LYS A 73 9.50 -17.31 10.03
CA LYS A 73 9.85 -16.14 10.87
C LYS A 73 8.70 -15.13 11.01
N SER A 74 7.47 -15.53 10.72
CA SER A 74 6.29 -14.66 10.84
C SER A 74 5.98 -14.37 12.32
N THR A 75 5.85 -13.09 12.68
CA THR A 75 5.55 -12.66 14.06
C THR A 75 4.45 -11.61 14.10
N ARG A 76 3.72 -11.54 15.22
CA ARG A 76 2.68 -10.50 15.44
C ARG A 76 3.25 -9.08 15.41
N PHE A 77 4.45 -8.90 15.98
CA PHE A 77 5.13 -7.61 15.93
C PHE A 77 5.56 -7.25 14.52
N GLY A 78 6.09 -8.19 13.74
CA GLY A 78 6.45 -7.97 12.33
C GLY A 78 5.24 -7.51 11.51
N ALA A 79 4.10 -8.17 11.66
CA ALA A 79 2.85 -7.75 11.00
C ALA A 79 2.38 -6.35 11.43
N LEU A 80 2.54 -5.99 12.71
CA LEU A 80 2.26 -4.62 13.17
C LEU A 80 3.22 -3.61 12.54
N LEU A 81 4.52 -3.92 12.54
CA LEU A 81 5.58 -3.05 12.03
C LEU A 81 5.42 -2.80 10.53
N ASP A 82 5.32 -3.86 9.73
CA ASP A 82 5.07 -3.85 8.29
C ASP A 82 3.89 -2.94 7.94
N SER A 83 2.74 -3.29 8.53
CA SER A 83 1.52 -2.55 8.31
C SER A 83 1.67 -1.07 8.76
N THR A 84 2.38 -0.77 9.85
CA THR A 84 2.61 0.62 10.29
C THR A 84 3.50 1.40 9.32
N LEU A 85 4.60 0.80 8.86
CA LEU A 85 5.50 1.44 7.91
C LEU A 85 4.83 1.65 6.55
N ASP A 86 3.92 0.76 6.13
CA ASP A 86 3.08 0.97 4.94
C ASP A 86 2.29 2.27 4.98
N ARG A 87 1.73 2.60 6.15
CA ARG A 87 0.97 3.85 6.33
C ARG A 87 1.86 5.07 6.25
N TYR A 88 3.08 5.00 6.79
CA TYR A 88 4.06 6.07 6.63
C TYR A 88 4.54 6.20 5.18
N SER A 89 4.84 5.08 4.52
CA SER A 89 5.21 5.02 3.10
C SER A 89 4.16 5.66 2.20
N ASP A 90 2.88 5.24 2.31
CA ASP A 90 1.76 5.83 1.57
C ASP A 90 1.67 7.35 1.84
N SER A 91 1.82 7.76 3.11
CA SER A 91 1.78 9.19 3.51
C SER A 91 2.86 10.01 2.83
N PHE A 92 4.10 9.54 2.87
CA PHE A 92 5.23 10.25 2.29
C PHE A 92 5.08 10.40 0.78
N ILE A 93 4.64 9.35 0.08
CA ILE A 93 4.44 9.41 -1.37
C ILE A 93 3.31 10.38 -1.74
N PHE A 94 2.15 10.33 -1.06
CA PHE A 94 1.08 11.28 -1.38
C PHE A 94 1.42 12.73 -1.03
N ILE A 95 2.15 12.97 0.06
CA ILE A 95 2.66 14.31 0.40
C ILE A 95 3.64 14.81 -0.67
N ALA A 96 4.55 13.95 -1.14
CA ALA A 96 5.49 14.30 -2.20
C ALA A 96 4.80 14.62 -3.53
N ILE A 97 3.75 13.87 -3.88
CA ILE A 97 2.95 14.13 -5.08
C ILE A 97 2.13 15.43 -4.92
N ALA A 98 1.60 15.70 -3.73
CA ALA A 98 0.95 16.97 -3.44
C ALA A 98 1.94 18.14 -3.63
N TRP A 99 3.16 18.03 -3.11
CA TRP A 99 4.22 19.01 -3.35
C TRP A 99 4.54 19.15 -4.86
N PHE A 100 4.73 18.04 -5.58
CA PHE A 100 4.93 18.06 -7.03
C PHE A 100 3.88 18.89 -7.78
N PHE A 101 2.60 18.75 -7.42
CA PHE A 101 1.51 19.53 -8.02
C PHE A 101 1.46 20.97 -7.55
N PHE A 102 1.81 21.23 -6.28
CA PHE A 102 1.90 22.58 -5.73
C PHE A 102 2.91 23.44 -6.50
N ASP A 103 4.12 22.93 -6.75
CA ASP A 103 5.17 23.64 -7.51
C ASP A 103 4.75 23.94 -8.96
N ARG A 104 3.74 23.22 -9.47
CA ARG A 104 3.16 23.39 -10.81
C ARG A 104 1.89 24.24 -10.80
N ASN A 105 1.57 24.90 -9.69
CA ASN A 105 0.35 25.69 -9.50
C ASN A 105 -0.95 24.89 -9.78
N ASN A 106 -0.92 23.57 -9.58
CA ASN A 106 -2.07 22.69 -9.81
C ASN A 106 -2.76 22.35 -8.48
N LEU A 107 -3.59 23.26 -7.99
CA LEU A 107 -4.33 23.08 -6.73
C LEU A 107 -5.25 21.85 -6.74
N ALA A 108 -5.83 21.51 -7.90
CA ALA A 108 -6.66 20.31 -8.02
C ALA A 108 -5.84 19.04 -7.75
N GLY A 109 -4.62 18.94 -8.30
CA GLY A 109 -3.70 17.84 -8.05
C GLY A 109 -3.30 17.73 -6.58
N VAL A 110 -3.07 18.85 -5.90
CA VAL A 110 -2.80 18.91 -4.45
C VAL A 110 -3.98 18.31 -3.67
N MET A 111 -5.20 18.81 -3.90
CA MET A 111 -6.39 18.39 -3.16
C MET A 111 -6.73 16.92 -3.41
N LEU A 112 -6.58 16.44 -4.65
CA LEU A 112 -6.79 15.03 -4.98
C LEU A 112 -5.73 14.12 -4.35
N SER A 113 -4.48 14.58 -4.21
CA SER A 113 -3.41 13.81 -3.55
C SER A 113 -3.69 13.66 -2.05
N ILE A 114 -4.07 14.76 -1.39
CA ILE A 114 -4.48 14.75 0.02
C ILE A 114 -5.73 13.89 0.21
N GLY A 115 -6.72 14.02 -0.68
CA GLY A 115 -7.92 13.18 -0.64
C GLY A 115 -7.61 11.70 -0.83
N SER A 116 -6.68 11.35 -1.74
CA SER A 116 -6.24 9.97 -1.97
C SER A 116 -5.54 9.39 -0.73
N LEU A 117 -4.73 10.20 -0.04
CA LEU A 117 -4.13 9.84 1.24
C LEU A 117 -5.20 9.51 2.29
N VAL A 118 -6.23 10.36 2.43
CA VAL A 118 -7.37 10.09 3.33
C VAL A 118 -8.04 8.77 2.96
N GLY A 119 -8.32 8.55 1.67
CA GLY A 119 -8.90 7.30 1.19
C GLY A 119 -8.05 6.06 1.54
N ALA A 120 -6.73 6.13 1.34
CA ALA A 120 -5.81 5.05 1.67
C ALA A 120 -5.80 4.70 3.18
N PHE A 121 -5.87 5.72 4.04
CA PHE A 121 -5.98 5.54 5.49
C PHE A 121 -7.32 4.94 5.89
N VAL A 122 -8.43 5.43 5.33
CA VAL A 122 -9.77 4.92 5.64
C VAL A 122 -9.90 3.45 5.22
N ILE A 123 -9.40 3.07 4.04
CA ILE A 123 -9.36 1.67 3.60
C ILE A 123 -8.68 0.78 4.65
N SER A 124 -7.48 1.17 5.08
CA SER A 124 -6.68 0.41 6.05
C SER A 124 -7.35 0.37 7.43
N TYR A 125 -7.92 1.50 7.88
CA TYR A 125 -8.59 1.62 9.16
C TYR A 125 -9.85 0.78 9.24
N VAL A 126 -10.73 0.82 8.22
CA VAL A 126 -11.96 0.02 8.21
C VAL A 126 -11.63 -1.47 8.28
N ARG A 127 -10.60 -1.92 7.57
CA ARG A 127 -10.15 -3.32 7.67
C ARG A 127 -9.64 -3.66 9.07
N ALA A 128 -8.72 -2.88 9.62
CA ALA A 128 -8.18 -3.12 10.95
C ALA A 128 -9.29 -3.10 12.02
N ARG A 129 -10.26 -2.19 11.91
CA ARG A 129 -11.39 -2.11 12.85
C ARG A 129 -12.36 -3.28 12.70
N ALA A 130 -12.62 -3.74 11.48
CA ALA A 130 -13.44 -4.91 11.22
C ALA A 130 -12.80 -6.18 11.80
N GLU A 131 -11.51 -6.38 11.55
CA GLU A 131 -10.77 -7.53 12.09
C GLU A 131 -10.71 -7.46 13.63
N GLY A 132 -10.59 -6.27 14.20
CA GLY A 132 -10.66 -6.04 15.65
C GLY A 132 -12.00 -6.36 16.31
N ILE A 133 -13.09 -6.49 15.52
CA ILE A 133 -14.40 -6.99 16.00
C ILE A 133 -14.70 -8.41 15.49
N GLY A 134 -13.68 -9.13 15.02
CA GLY A 134 -13.79 -10.52 14.58
C GLY A 134 -14.37 -10.72 13.17
N ILE A 135 -14.41 -9.69 12.34
CA ILE A 135 -14.92 -9.76 10.97
C ILE A 135 -13.77 -9.61 9.98
N GLU A 136 -13.52 -10.67 9.20
CA GLU A 136 -12.55 -10.61 8.11
C GLU A 136 -12.98 -9.63 7.02
N CYS A 137 -12.08 -8.72 6.64
CA CYS A 137 -12.37 -7.62 5.73
C CYS A 137 -11.30 -7.47 4.63
N ALA A 138 -11.13 -8.54 3.85
CA ALA A 138 -10.23 -8.62 2.70
C ALA A 138 -10.95 -8.37 1.34
N VAL A 139 -11.98 -7.51 1.36
CA VAL A 139 -12.73 -7.09 0.16
C VAL A 139 -12.29 -5.72 -0.32
N GLY A 140 -12.56 -5.42 -1.59
CA GLY A 140 -12.22 -4.12 -2.20
C GLY A 140 -11.53 -4.24 -3.55
N ILE A 141 -11.65 -3.18 -4.34
CA ILE A 141 -10.99 -3.06 -5.66
C ILE A 141 -9.63 -2.36 -5.59
N MET A 142 -9.39 -1.54 -4.58
CA MET A 142 -8.15 -0.78 -4.40
C MET A 142 -7.46 -1.16 -3.09
N GLU A 143 -6.55 -2.12 -3.16
CA GLU A 143 -5.66 -2.47 -2.05
C GLU A 143 -4.29 -1.78 -2.24
N ARG A 144 -3.35 -2.05 -1.34
CA ARG A 144 -2.04 -1.40 -1.36
C ARG A 144 -1.20 -1.72 -2.60
N PRO A 145 -1.09 -2.99 -3.06
CA PRO A 145 -0.28 -3.29 -4.24
C PRO A 145 -0.75 -2.57 -5.50
N GLU A 146 -2.06 -2.50 -5.72
CA GLU A 146 -2.65 -1.78 -6.86
C GLU A 146 -2.32 -0.29 -6.78
N ARG A 147 -2.38 0.30 -5.58
CA ARG A 147 -1.99 1.69 -5.34
C ARG A 147 -0.51 1.94 -5.64
N VAL A 148 0.39 1.10 -5.13
CA VAL A 148 1.85 1.22 -5.36
C VAL A 148 2.17 1.15 -6.85
N VAL A 149 1.58 0.20 -7.58
CA VAL A 149 1.77 0.04 -9.02
C VAL A 149 1.26 1.27 -9.79
N LEU A 150 0.07 1.77 -9.46
CA LEU A 150 -0.49 2.95 -10.12
C LEU A 150 0.35 4.21 -9.86
N LEU A 151 0.80 4.42 -8.62
CA LEU A 151 1.66 5.55 -8.27
C LEU A 151 2.99 5.50 -9.02
N ALA A 152 3.66 4.34 -9.05
CA ALA A 152 4.86 4.15 -9.84
C ALA A 152 4.62 4.40 -11.33
N PHE A 153 3.53 3.88 -11.89
CA PHE A 153 3.15 4.09 -13.29
C PHE A 153 2.95 5.59 -13.59
N GLY A 154 2.19 6.31 -12.76
CA GLY A 154 1.94 7.74 -12.94
C GLY A 154 3.23 8.57 -12.87
N CYS A 155 4.14 8.21 -11.97
CA CYS A 155 5.45 8.83 -11.82
C CYS A 155 6.37 8.59 -13.04
N ILE A 156 6.43 7.35 -13.54
CA ILE A 156 7.31 6.95 -14.64
C ILE A 156 6.82 7.49 -15.99
N THR A 157 5.51 7.43 -16.24
CA THR A 157 4.92 7.82 -17.53
C THR A 157 4.61 9.31 -17.63
N GLY A 158 4.58 10.03 -16.51
CA GLY A 158 4.11 11.41 -16.43
C GLY A 158 2.59 11.54 -16.34
N TRP A 159 1.83 10.44 -16.30
CA TRP A 159 0.36 10.43 -16.22
C TRP A 159 -0.16 10.58 -14.77
N LEU A 160 0.58 11.29 -13.93
CA LEU A 160 0.34 11.35 -12.49
C LEU A 160 -1.02 11.96 -12.14
N PHE A 161 -1.50 12.95 -12.90
CA PHE A 161 -2.78 13.59 -12.61
C PHE A 161 -3.99 12.65 -12.83
N PRO A 162 -4.16 12.01 -14.01
CA PRO A 162 -5.19 10.98 -14.19
C PRO A 162 -5.10 9.84 -13.17
N VAL A 163 -3.87 9.40 -12.84
CA VAL A 163 -3.64 8.35 -11.83
C VAL A 163 -4.16 8.79 -10.46
N ILE A 164 -3.88 10.01 -10.02
CA ILE A 164 -4.35 10.53 -8.74
C ILE A 164 -5.88 10.69 -8.71
N VAL A 165 -6.51 11.10 -9.81
CA VAL A 165 -7.99 11.09 -9.93
C VAL A 165 -8.55 9.68 -9.74
N LEU A 166 -7.95 8.70 -10.42
CA LEU A 166 -8.36 7.30 -10.32
C LEU A 166 -8.19 6.77 -8.89
N LEU A 167 -7.03 7.02 -8.27
CA LEU A 167 -6.73 6.60 -6.90
C LEU A 167 -7.69 7.22 -5.90
N PHE A 168 -8.01 8.51 -6.05
CA PHE A 168 -8.99 9.19 -5.22
C PHE A 168 -10.34 8.47 -5.27
N LEU A 169 -10.88 8.25 -6.46
CA LEU A 169 -12.20 7.63 -6.64
C LEU A 169 -12.23 6.18 -6.14
N LEU A 170 -11.29 5.36 -6.60
CA LEU A 170 -11.26 3.93 -6.27
C LEU A 170 -10.99 3.68 -4.79
N SER A 171 -10.24 4.57 -4.12
CA SER A 171 -9.98 4.45 -2.69
C SER A 171 -11.25 4.66 -1.87
N HIS A 172 -12.04 5.68 -2.19
CA HIS A 172 -13.29 5.97 -1.49
C HIS A 172 -14.38 4.94 -1.80
N ILE A 173 -14.46 4.48 -3.06
CA ILE A 173 -15.35 3.36 -3.43
C ILE A 173 -15.01 2.12 -2.62
N THR A 174 -13.72 1.78 -2.49
CA THR A 174 -13.28 0.62 -1.72
C THR A 174 -13.59 0.76 -0.22
N ALA A 175 -13.43 1.96 0.35
CA ALA A 175 -13.83 2.23 1.73
C ALA A 175 -15.33 1.95 1.95
N VAL A 176 -16.19 2.43 1.03
CA VAL A 176 -17.63 2.18 1.08
C VAL A 176 -17.93 0.68 0.93
N GLN A 177 -17.28 -0.03 0.01
CA GLN A 177 -17.43 -1.48 -0.16
C GLN A 177 -17.13 -2.23 1.14
N ARG A 178 -16.04 -1.87 1.83
CA ARG A 178 -15.66 -2.49 3.12
C ARG A 178 -16.69 -2.22 4.20
N ILE A 179 -17.19 -0.99 4.31
CA ILE A 179 -18.24 -0.64 5.29
C ILE A 179 -19.53 -1.44 5.03
N LEU A 180 -19.97 -1.53 3.78
CA LEU A 180 -21.18 -2.27 3.40
C LEU A 180 -21.02 -3.78 3.65
N HIS A 181 -19.84 -4.33 3.37
CA HIS A 181 -19.50 -5.72 3.69
C HIS A 181 -19.61 -6.00 5.19
N VAL A 182 -18.98 -5.17 6.03
CA VAL A 182 -19.03 -5.32 7.50
C VAL A 182 -20.47 -5.20 8.02
N ARG A 183 -21.27 -4.28 7.47
CA ARG A 183 -22.70 -4.14 7.80
C ARG A 183 -23.50 -5.40 7.46
N LYS A 184 -23.19 -6.07 6.34
CA LYS A 184 -23.85 -7.32 5.95
C LYS A 184 -23.48 -8.46 6.90
N MET A 185 -22.21 -8.60 7.24
CA MET A 185 -21.71 -9.66 8.13
C MET A 185 -22.25 -9.51 9.56
N THR A 186 -22.30 -8.30 10.10
CA THR A 186 -22.88 -8.03 11.43
C THR A 186 -24.37 -8.35 11.53
N LYS A 187 -25.14 -8.11 10.45
CA LYS A 187 -26.56 -8.51 10.41
C LYS A 187 -26.75 -10.02 10.39
N HIS A 188 -25.86 -10.76 9.73
CA HIS A 188 -25.96 -12.22 9.65
C HIS A 188 -25.61 -12.89 10.98
N ASN A 189 -24.60 -12.39 11.69
CA ASN A 189 -24.22 -12.91 13.02
C ASN A 189 -25.23 -12.62 14.13
N ASN A 190 -26.20 -11.73 13.90
CA ASN A 190 -27.27 -11.41 14.85
C ASN A 190 -28.59 -12.15 14.55
N ASN A 191 -28.63 -13.03 13.55
CA ASN A 191 -29.77 -13.93 13.36
C ASN A 191 -29.50 -15.23 14.15
N PRO A 192 -30.38 -15.60 15.11
CA PRO A 192 -30.25 -16.82 15.91
C PRO A 192 -30.37 -18.10 15.07
#